data_AF-A0A643JZB4-F1
#
_entry.id   AF-A0A643JZB4-F1
#
_cell.length_a   1.000
_cell.length_b   1.000
_cell.length_c   1.000
_cell.angle_alpha   90.00
_cell.angle_beta   90.00
_cell.angle_gamma   90.00
#
_symmetry.space_group_name_H-M   'P 1'
#
loop_
_entity.id
_entity.type
_entity.pdbx_description
1 polymer ?
#
loop_
_entity_poly.entity_id
_entity_poly.type
_entity_poly.pdbx_seq_one_letter_code
_entity_poly.pdbx_strand_id
1 'polypeptide(L)'
;MDRRAYLGLVGAAVASVAGCTTQDPTNTQTPSTPPSSTPTTPATPTPSINEFERIDVVEDLGCDPTGGEPCVSKLQNGLANGVALEFPAGTYRFEDRLDISGYSRIALIGDGSVKLVPPKGFNTVLVDVGQTNQFLLRGIDIDITASNTTAGVRVICRDSFTIDDVEFIGRGTHSDRRVVHAMLVGLTKESGRGLIRNVRAIKGSAIGHYKNGDGRAGISIGPWNFGTIRIQDCHLEEFGNNGIYASRTSGNVEVVGGLYRNNNVASIRISGNGSYVTGATIEVDLGSYTGPLTQLDSQFNTRGIAIEQGPADKPPGVEIRDCTIVIEETPRSKGGIYIFPTGRTTTVRNTKIEVNADDVPAVYRSVLEPQGQYEPAEAPHWVKLENVEITGRARGAAGVILYDAPDSVIRNCTIDQTGADRDGVYLTNSLSTVIDGGSVKTTRYPYVVGVDSENGTDACLLKFGSVPEVQSPRSGGPFRSGNTVSIEDNEFRVDGGGVLGSDECLSVDDFVPTVDGDNTLAITGTSEGQLEWLRFVAQ
;
A
#
# COMPACT_ATOMS: atom_id res chain seq x y z
N MET A 1 -16.76 -18.30 -12.80
CA MET A 1 -16.21 -18.17 -14.16
C MET A 1 -14.70 -18.27 -14.08
N ASP A 2 -14.14 -19.12 -14.93
CA ASP A 2 -12.88 -19.85 -14.74
C ASP A 2 -11.66 -19.10 -15.32
N ARG A 3 -10.49 -19.25 -14.67
CA ARG A 3 -9.26 -18.45 -14.81
C ARG A 3 -8.45 -18.74 -16.09
N ARG A 4 -9.04 -19.34 -17.12
CA ARG A 4 -8.31 -19.99 -18.23
C ARG A 4 -8.48 -19.36 -19.63
N ALA A 5 -9.07 -18.17 -19.77
CA ALA A 5 -9.42 -17.64 -21.09
C ALA A 5 -8.51 -16.56 -21.71
N TYR A 6 -7.30 -16.26 -21.20
CA TYR A 6 -6.47 -15.17 -21.75
C TYR A 6 -4.96 -15.45 -21.84
N LEU A 7 -4.58 -16.59 -22.43
CA LEU A 7 -3.20 -16.86 -22.87
C LEU A 7 -3.06 -17.00 -24.39
N GLY A 8 -3.97 -16.40 -25.15
CA GLY A 8 -3.97 -16.50 -26.61
C GLY A 8 -3.84 -15.15 -27.29
N LEU A 9 -2.74 -14.42 -27.09
CA LEU A 9 -2.22 -13.43 -28.06
C LEU A 9 -0.95 -12.80 -27.49
N VAL A 10 0.22 -13.20 -28.02
CA VAL A 10 1.34 -12.38 -28.51
C VAL A 10 2.44 -13.38 -28.87
N GLY A 11 2.53 -13.68 -30.16
CA GLY A 11 3.63 -14.46 -30.74
C GLY A 11 4.56 -13.54 -31.53
N ALA A 12 5.84 -13.65 -31.18
CA ALA A 12 7.05 -13.56 -32.02
C ALA A 12 7.56 -12.22 -32.60
N ALA A 13 8.89 -12.11 -32.45
CA ALA A 13 9.90 -11.26 -33.11
C ALA A 13 10.07 -9.84 -32.52
N VAL A 14 11.27 -9.34 -32.21
CA VAL A 14 12.51 -9.35 -33.02
C VAL A 14 13.80 -9.22 -32.16
N ALA A 15 14.79 -10.03 -32.55
CA ALA A 15 16.26 -9.91 -32.52
C ALA A 15 17.02 -9.00 -31.52
N SER A 16 17.91 -9.68 -30.81
CA SER A 16 19.15 -9.19 -30.19
C SER A 16 20.15 -8.61 -31.18
N VAL A 17 20.71 -7.43 -30.87
CA VAL A 17 22.00 -6.97 -31.40
C VAL A 17 22.85 -6.45 -30.24
N ALA A 18 23.99 -7.11 -30.06
CA ALA A 18 25.07 -6.72 -29.16
C ALA A 18 25.89 -5.56 -29.78
N GLY A 19 26.44 -4.69 -28.93
CA GLY A 19 27.36 -3.65 -29.35
C GLY A 19 28.06 -2.99 -28.17
N CYS A 20 29.17 -3.58 -27.72
CA CYS A 20 30.13 -2.98 -26.80
C CYS A 20 30.75 -1.70 -27.39
N THR A 21 30.95 -0.66 -26.58
CA THR A 21 32.20 0.11 -26.59
C THR A 21 32.50 0.67 -25.20
N THR A 22 33.73 0.44 -24.77
CA THR A 22 34.41 0.93 -23.57
C THR A 22 35.06 2.29 -23.84
N GLN A 23 34.96 3.25 -22.91
CA GLN A 23 35.99 4.26 -22.73
C GLN A 23 36.03 4.79 -21.28
N ASP A 24 37.26 4.86 -20.78
CA ASP A 24 37.72 5.10 -19.40
C ASP A 24 37.69 6.59 -18.97
N PRO A 25 37.97 6.90 -17.69
CA PRO A 25 37.44 8.06 -16.98
C PRO A 25 38.35 9.29 -17.03
N THR A 26 37.75 10.48 -16.98
CA THR A 26 38.44 11.67 -16.48
C THR A 26 37.56 12.40 -15.47
N ASN A 27 38.20 12.66 -14.34
CA ASN A 27 37.67 13.15 -13.08
C ASN A 27 37.77 14.68 -13.07
N THR A 28 36.67 15.41 -12.94
CA THR A 28 36.71 16.82 -12.52
C THR A 28 35.42 17.16 -11.78
N GLN A 29 35.54 17.37 -10.47
CA GLN A 29 34.48 17.78 -9.57
C GLN A 29 34.09 19.24 -9.82
N THR A 30 32.79 19.52 -9.92
CA THR A 30 32.21 20.86 -9.72
C THR A 30 30.81 20.67 -9.09
N PRO A 31 30.38 21.49 -8.12
CA PRO A 31 29.19 21.20 -7.32
C PRO A 31 27.92 21.42 -8.14
N SER A 32 27.16 20.36 -8.40
CA SER A 32 25.86 20.42 -9.06
C SER A 32 24.73 20.50 -8.04
N THR A 33 24.07 21.65 -8.03
CA THR A 33 22.75 21.91 -7.43
C THR A 33 21.76 20.79 -7.80
N PRO A 34 20.88 20.32 -6.89
CA PRO A 34 19.95 19.24 -7.22
C PRO A 34 18.96 19.70 -8.30
N PRO A 35 18.73 18.93 -9.38
CA PRO A 35 17.65 19.25 -10.30
C PRO A 35 16.32 18.91 -9.61
N SER A 36 15.62 19.94 -9.15
CA SER A 36 14.17 19.85 -8.91
C SER A 36 13.49 19.83 -10.28
N SER A 37 13.35 18.65 -10.85
CA SER A 37 12.51 18.42 -12.01
C SER A 37 11.70 17.16 -11.75
N THR A 38 10.53 17.33 -11.15
CA THR A 38 9.44 16.37 -11.30
C THR A 38 9.27 16.13 -12.80
N PRO A 39 9.25 14.88 -13.30
CA PRO A 39 8.94 14.64 -14.69
C PRO A 39 7.51 15.10 -14.94
N THR A 40 7.34 16.28 -15.54
CA THR A 40 6.05 16.73 -16.06
C THR A 40 5.76 15.88 -17.29
N THR A 41 5.25 14.67 -17.05
CA THR A 41 4.72 13.82 -18.09
C THR A 41 3.55 14.58 -18.74
N PRO A 42 3.51 14.77 -20.06
CA PRO A 42 2.41 15.46 -20.72
C PRO A 42 1.09 14.79 -20.34
N ALA A 43 0.19 15.54 -19.70
CA ALA A 43 -1.15 15.06 -19.42
C ALA A 43 -1.85 14.82 -20.75
N THR A 44 -2.18 13.55 -21.05
CA THR A 44 -3.21 13.27 -22.05
C THR A 44 -4.50 13.95 -21.56
N PRO A 45 -5.12 14.84 -22.35
CA PRO A 45 -6.25 15.62 -21.87
C PRO A 45 -7.37 14.68 -21.43
N THR A 46 -7.87 14.88 -20.21
CA THR A 46 -9.12 14.29 -19.75
C THR A 46 -10.22 14.69 -20.72
N PRO A 47 -11.00 13.74 -21.29
CA PRO A 47 -12.06 14.08 -22.23
C PRO A 47 -13.03 15.06 -21.57
N SER A 48 -13.28 16.20 -22.22
CA SER A 48 -14.26 17.18 -21.76
C SER A 48 -15.66 16.65 -22.04
N ILE A 49 -16.59 16.86 -21.11
CA ILE A 49 -18.00 16.47 -21.30
C ILE A 49 -18.63 17.11 -22.55
N ASN A 50 -18.12 18.27 -22.96
CA ASN A 50 -18.60 18.98 -24.15
C ASN A 50 -18.21 18.30 -25.47
N GLU A 51 -17.37 17.26 -25.44
CA GLU A 51 -16.97 16.49 -26.61
C GLU A 51 -17.95 15.39 -26.99
N PHE A 52 -18.94 15.12 -26.12
CA PHE A 52 -19.94 14.08 -26.29
C PHE A 52 -21.27 14.63 -26.81
N GLU A 53 -21.92 13.86 -27.68
CA GLU A 53 -23.34 13.99 -27.97
C GLU A 53 -24.14 13.50 -26.77
N ARG A 54 -25.06 14.30 -26.25
CA ARG A 54 -25.79 13.97 -25.03
C ARG A 54 -27.14 13.34 -25.39
N ILE A 55 -27.46 12.27 -24.67
CA ILE A 55 -28.75 11.59 -24.74
C ILE A 55 -29.33 11.59 -23.33
N ASP A 56 -30.49 12.21 -23.16
CA ASP A 56 -31.21 12.17 -21.89
C ASP A 56 -31.85 10.78 -21.73
N VAL A 57 -31.45 10.03 -20.71
CA VAL A 57 -31.90 8.65 -20.55
C VAL A 57 -33.40 8.56 -20.25
N VAL A 58 -34.04 9.62 -19.75
CA VAL A 58 -35.48 9.66 -19.46
C VAL A 58 -36.24 10.15 -20.70
N GLU A 59 -35.90 11.31 -21.25
CA GLU A 59 -36.63 11.90 -22.36
C GLU A 59 -36.43 11.13 -23.67
N ASP A 60 -35.20 10.69 -23.97
CA ASP A 60 -34.86 10.06 -25.25
C ASP A 60 -34.95 8.53 -25.20
N LEU A 61 -34.58 7.91 -24.06
CA LEU A 61 -34.56 6.44 -23.91
C LEU A 61 -35.71 5.88 -23.08
N GLY A 62 -36.49 6.74 -22.41
CA GLY A 62 -37.66 6.35 -21.64
C GLY A 62 -37.35 5.60 -20.35
N CYS A 63 -36.17 5.78 -19.76
CA CYS A 63 -35.87 5.21 -18.44
C CYS A 63 -36.76 5.81 -17.36
N ASP A 64 -37.09 5.00 -16.35
CA ASP A 64 -37.91 5.43 -15.21
C ASP A 64 -37.00 5.94 -14.07
N PRO A 65 -37.01 7.25 -13.77
CA PRO A 65 -36.20 7.83 -12.71
C PRO A 65 -36.77 7.58 -11.30
N THR A 66 -37.92 6.91 -11.18
CA THR A 66 -38.51 6.55 -9.87
C THR A 66 -38.09 5.15 -9.40
N GLY A 67 -37.55 4.33 -10.29
CA GLY A 67 -37.08 2.98 -10.00
C GLY A 67 -38.16 1.90 -10.02
N GLY A 68 -39.37 2.21 -10.51
CA GLY A 68 -40.42 1.23 -10.72
C GLY A 68 -40.07 0.25 -11.84
N GLU A 69 -39.60 0.78 -12.97
CA GLU A 69 -39.24 0.02 -14.16
C GLU A 69 -37.73 -0.09 -14.39
N PRO A 70 -37.25 -1.23 -14.94
CA PRO A 70 -35.86 -1.40 -15.31
C PRO A 70 -35.40 -0.50 -16.47
N CYS A 71 -34.10 -0.17 -16.48
CA CYS A 71 -33.50 0.78 -17.42
C CYS A 71 -32.38 0.20 -18.29
N VAL A 72 -31.78 -0.97 -17.97
CA VAL A 72 -30.55 -1.43 -18.66
C VAL A 72 -30.78 -1.68 -20.16
N SER A 73 -31.85 -2.36 -20.54
CA SER A 73 -32.18 -2.58 -21.95
C SER A 73 -32.34 -1.28 -22.75
N LYS A 74 -32.87 -0.23 -22.13
CA LYS A 74 -33.02 1.10 -22.73
C LYS A 74 -31.68 1.81 -22.88
N LEU A 75 -30.84 1.76 -21.84
CA LEU A 75 -29.48 2.29 -21.88
C LEU A 75 -28.65 1.60 -22.96
N GLN A 76 -28.75 0.27 -23.10
CA GLN A 76 -28.02 -0.49 -24.11
C GLN A 76 -28.35 -0.01 -25.54
N ASN A 77 -29.61 0.37 -25.79
CA ASN A 77 -30.04 0.90 -27.09
C ASN A 77 -29.51 2.32 -27.37
N GLY A 78 -29.16 3.08 -26.32
CA GLY A 78 -28.59 4.42 -26.42
C GLY A 78 -27.08 4.45 -26.59
N LEU A 79 -26.37 3.33 -26.46
CA LEU A 79 -24.92 3.30 -26.54
C LEU A 79 -24.42 3.48 -27.99
N ALA A 80 -23.67 4.54 -28.23
CA ALA A 80 -22.97 4.78 -29.49
C ALA A 80 -21.62 5.48 -29.29
N ASN A 81 -20.76 5.43 -30.29
CA ASN A 81 -19.48 6.13 -30.28
C ASN A 81 -19.70 7.64 -30.15
N GLY A 82 -19.09 8.28 -29.14
CA GLY A 82 -19.24 9.72 -28.96
C GLY A 82 -20.40 10.15 -28.08
N VAL A 83 -21.11 9.23 -27.46
CA VAL A 83 -22.31 9.54 -26.67
C VAL A 83 -22.02 9.66 -25.17
N ALA A 84 -22.71 10.59 -24.52
CA ALA A 84 -22.90 10.65 -23.08
C ALA A 84 -24.36 10.32 -22.76
N LEU A 85 -24.60 9.26 -21.98
CA LEU A 85 -25.89 8.98 -21.38
C LEU A 85 -26.03 9.88 -20.14
N GLU A 86 -26.91 10.88 -20.24
CA GLU A 86 -27.16 11.88 -19.21
C GLU A 86 -28.37 11.44 -18.37
N PHE A 87 -28.13 11.26 -17.07
CA PHE A 87 -29.11 10.84 -16.08
C PHE A 87 -29.59 12.08 -15.31
N PRO A 88 -30.86 12.49 -15.48
CA PRO A 88 -31.51 13.40 -14.54
C PRO A 88 -31.54 12.81 -13.13
N ALA A 89 -31.64 13.67 -12.11
CA ALA A 89 -31.86 13.25 -10.72
C ALA A 89 -32.93 12.16 -10.61
N GLY A 90 -32.61 11.06 -9.92
CA GLY A 90 -33.49 9.91 -9.87
C GLY A 90 -32.84 8.64 -9.34
N THR A 91 -33.68 7.63 -9.16
CA THR A 91 -33.31 6.27 -8.80
C THR A 91 -33.61 5.35 -9.98
N TYR A 92 -32.58 4.80 -10.59
CA TYR A 92 -32.69 3.98 -11.79
C TYR A 92 -32.47 2.52 -11.42
N ARG A 93 -33.54 1.73 -11.57
CA ARG A 93 -33.48 0.30 -11.29
C ARG A 93 -32.77 -0.43 -12.43
N PHE A 94 -31.76 -1.20 -12.08
CA PHE A 94 -31.07 -2.11 -13.00
C PHE A 94 -31.63 -3.52 -12.79
N GLU A 95 -31.97 -4.18 -13.89
CA GLU A 95 -32.36 -5.59 -13.93
C GLU A 95 -31.15 -6.53 -14.01
N ASP A 96 -30.03 -6.06 -14.58
CA ASP A 96 -28.79 -6.79 -14.77
C ASP A 96 -27.61 -5.81 -15.02
N ARG A 97 -26.48 -6.32 -15.48
CA ARG A 97 -25.29 -5.58 -15.90
C ARG A 97 -25.53 -4.76 -17.18
N LEU A 98 -25.10 -3.51 -17.18
CA LEU A 98 -24.89 -2.69 -18.37
C LEU A 98 -23.52 -2.99 -18.99
N ASP A 99 -23.49 -3.48 -20.23
CA ASP A 99 -22.27 -3.84 -20.96
C ASP A 99 -21.90 -2.76 -21.98
N ILE A 100 -20.76 -2.11 -21.74
CA ILE A 100 -20.23 -1.00 -22.55
C ILE A 100 -18.92 -1.47 -23.17
N SER A 101 -19.03 -2.16 -24.31
CA SER A 101 -17.87 -2.78 -24.95
C SER A 101 -17.65 -2.34 -26.39
N GLY A 102 -16.39 -2.05 -26.75
CA GLY A 102 -15.98 -1.81 -28.14
C GLY A 102 -16.22 -0.39 -28.66
N TYR A 103 -16.40 0.59 -27.78
CA TYR A 103 -16.63 1.99 -28.17
C TYR A 103 -15.34 2.82 -28.22
N SER A 104 -15.28 3.81 -29.10
CA SER A 104 -14.19 4.78 -29.12
C SER A 104 -14.24 5.67 -27.88
N ARG A 105 -15.40 6.26 -27.60
CA ARG A 105 -15.61 7.11 -26.41
C ARG A 105 -17.06 7.03 -25.99
N ILE A 106 -17.30 6.92 -24.69
CA ILE A 106 -18.65 6.85 -24.10
C ILE A 106 -18.62 7.44 -22.68
N ALA A 107 -19.72 8.05 -22.25
CA ALA A 107 -19.84 8.60 -20.90
C ALA A 107 -21.18 8.25 -20.25
N LEU A 108 -21.17 8.13 -18.92
CA LEU A 108 -22.36 8.10 -18.04
C LEU A 108 -22.26 9.31 -17.12
N ILE A 109 -23.22 10.22 -17.19
CA ILE A 109 -23.19 11.50 -16.47
C ILE A 109 -24.46 11.66 -15.66
N GLY A 110 -24.32 11.96 -14.37
CA GLY A 110 -25.40 12.44 -13.52
C GLY A 110 -25.07 13.82 -12.94
N ASP A 111 -26.07 14.41 -12.30
CA ASP A 111 -25.99 15.71 -11.62
C ASP A 111 -25.61 15.58 -10.12
N GLY A 112 -25.20 14.39 -9.67
CA GLY A 112 -24.90 14.08 -8.27
C GLY A 112 -26.12 13.66 -7.44
N SER A 113 -27.32 13.65 -8.02
CA SER A 113 -28.55 13.14 -7.38
C SER A 113 -29.10 11.89 -8.08
N VAL A 114 -28.19 11.08 -8.64
CA VAL A 114 -28.52 9.88 -9.42
C VAL A 114 -28.08 8.62 -8.67
N LYS A 115 -28.96 7.63 -8.58
CA LYS A 115 -28.65 6.31 -8.00
C LYS A 115 -28.92 5.19 -9.00
N LEU A 116 -27.95 4.32 -9.21
CA LEU A 116 -28.14 3.04 -9.89
C LEU A 116 -28.38 1.95 -8.84
N VAL A 117 -29.51 1.27 -8.93
CA VAL A 117 -29.94 0.25 -7.96
C VAL A 117 -29.88 -1.14 -8.61
N PRO A 118 -28.93 -2.02 -8.23
CA PRO A 118 -28.88 -3.38 -8.69
C PRO A 118 -30.04 -4.23 -8.10
N PRO A 119 -30.30 -5.43 -8.64
CA PRO A 119 -31.23 -6.37 -8.03
C PRO A 119 -30.86 -6.73 -6.57
N LYS A 120 -31.86 -7.06 -5.76
CA LYS A 120 -31.61 -7.68 -4.45
C LYS A 120 -30.85 -9.00 -4.64
N GLY A 121 -29.80 -9.24 -3.86
CA GLY A 121 -28.96 -10.44 -4.02
C GLY A 121 -27.86 -10.31 -5.08
N PHE A 122 -27.65 -9.12 -5.66
CA PHE A 122 -26.65 -8.95 -6.72
C PHE A 122 -25.22 -9.08 -6.17
N ASN A 123 -24.33 -9.71 -6.93
CA ASN A 123 -22.93 -9.90 -6.59
C ASN A 123 -22.04 -10.03 -7.84
N THR A 124 -22.16 -9.06 -8.74
CA THR A 124 -21.36 -9.00 -9.97
C THR A 124 -21.11 -7.54 -10.38
N VAL A 125 -20.52 -7.34 -11.54
CA VAL A 125 -20.29 -6.03 -12.14
C VAL A 125 -21.63 -5.48 -12.65
N LEU A 126 -22.01 -4.29 -12.20
CA LEU A 126 -23.22 -3.58 -12.60
C LEU A 126 -22.99 -2.73 -13.85
N VAL A 127 -21.84 -2.06 -13.92
CA VAL A 127 -21.38 -1.29 -15.10
C VAL A 127 -20.06 -1.88 -15.56
N ASP A 128 -20.05 -2.42 -16.78
CA ASP A 128 -18.93 -3.18 -17.32
C ASP A 128 -18.40 -2.55 -18.60
N VAL A 129 -17.27 -1.86 -18.49
CA VAL A 129 -16.61 -1.20 -19.62
C VAL A 129 -15.40 -2.02 -20.06
N GLY A 130 -15.43 -2.47 -21.31
CA GLY A 130 -14.37 -3.26 -21.93
C GLY A 130 -14.02 -2.78 -23.34
N GLN A 131 -12.79 -3.04 -23.79
CA GLN A 131 -12.36 -2.74 -25.17
C GLN A 131 -12.68 -1.32 -25.66
N THR A 132 -12.79 -0.35 -24.73
CA THR A 132 -13.23 1.03 -25.01
C THR A 132 -12.02 1.95 -24.95
N ASN A 133 -11.88 2.93 -25.85
CA ASN A 133 -10.69 3.81 -25.82
C ASN A 133 -10.77 4.79 -24.64
N GLN A 134 -11.90 5.48 -24.49
CA GLN A 134 -12.11 6.52 -23.48
C GLN A 134 -13.46 6.35 -22.76
N PHE A 135 -13.46 6.46 -21.43
CA PHE A 135 -14.66 6.36 -20.61
C PHE A 135 -14.76 7.48 -19.57
N LEU A 136 -15.96 8.01 -19.34
CA LEU A 136 -16.24 8.96 -18.27
C LEU A 136 -17.45 8.49 -17.46
N LEU A 137 -17.30 8.39 -16.14
CA LEU A 137 -18.38 8.22 -15.17
C LEU A 137 -18.33 9.40 -14.20
N ARG A 138 -19.42 10.16 -14.09
CA ARG A 138 -19.49 11.29 -13.16
C ARG A 138 -20.85 11.44 -12.49
N GLY A 139 -20.87 11.72 -11.19
CA GLY A 139 -22.07 12.20 -10.47
C GLY A 139 -23.18 11.17 -10.36
N ILE A 140 -22.83 9.89 -10.28
CA ILE A 140 -23.75 8.76 -10.25
C ILE A 140 -23.36 7.81 -9.12
N ASP A 141 -24.25 7.61 -8.17
CA ASP A 141 -24.06 6.71 -7.03
C ASP A 141 -24.54 5.29 -7.35
N ILE A 142 -23.96 4.31 -6.66
CA ILE A 142 -24.32 2.90 -6.71
C ILE A 142 -24.96 2.51 -5.38
N ASP A 143 -26.26 2.29 -5.36
CA ASP A 143 -27.01 1.96 -4.14
C ASP A 143 -27.05 0.44 -3.91
N ILE A 144 -26.26 -0.04 -2.96
CA ILE A 144 -26.17 -1.44 -2.56
C ILE A 144 -26.83 -1.69 -1.20
N THR A 145 -27.79 -0.86 -0.77
CA THR A 145 -28.42 -0.96 0.55
C THR A 145 -29.32 -2.19 0.73
N ALA A 146 -29.77 -2.81 -0.36
CA ALA A 146 -30.53 -4.04 -0.31
C ALA A 146 -29.76 -5.16 0.42
N SER A 147 -30.47 -5.97 1.20
CA SER A 147 -29.84 -7.04 1.99
C SER A 147 -29.12 -8.06 1.09
N ASN A 148 -27.94 -8.50 1.51
CA ASN A 148 -27.13 -9.46 0.76
C ASN A 148 -26.90 -8.98 -0.69
N THR A 149 -26.65 -7.69 -0.89
CA THR A 149 -26.41 -7.09 -2.21
C THR A 149 -25.07 -6.38 -2.20
N THR A 150 -24.39 -6.45 -3.34
CA THR A 150 -23.21 -5.68 -3.66
C THR A 150 -23.14 -5.47 -5.18
N ALA A 151 -22.30 -4.56 -5.64
CA ALA A 151 -22.09 -4.30 -7.06
C ALA A 151 -20.66 -3.83 -7.32
N GLY A 152 -20.17 -4.08 -8.53
CA GLY A 152 -18.89 -3.57 -9.00
C GLY A 152 -19.04 -2.68 -10.23
N VAL A 153 -18.13 -1.72 -10.41
CA VAL A 153 -17.93 -0.97 -11.65
C VAL A 153 -16.59 -1.42 -12.24
N ARG A 154 -16.61 -2.05 -13.42
CA ARG A 154 -15.39 -2.47 -14.11
C ARG A 154 -15.09 -1.51 -15.24
N VAL A 155 -13.88 -0.95 -15.27
CA VAL A 155 -13.42 -0.05 -16.33
C VAL A 155 -12.05 -0.46 -16.83
N ILE A 156 -12.02 -1.17 -17.96
CA ILE A 156 -10.79 -1.54 -18.66
C ILE A 156 -10.77 -0.83 -20.01
N CYS A 157 -10.03 0.29 -20.07
CA CYS A 157 -9.93 1.15 -21.24
C CYS A 157 -8.57 1.03 -21.92
N ARG A 158 -8.48 1.47 -23.18
CA ARG A 158 -7.22 1.51 -23.92
C ARG A 158 -6.41 2.76 -23.61
N ASP A 159 -7.04 3.93 -23.71
CA ASP A 159 -6.35 5.23 -23.70
C ASP A 159 -6.62 6.03 -22.43
N SER A 160 -7.88 6.19 -22.01
CA SER A 160 -8.16 6.90 -20.77
C SER A 160 -9.48 6.52 -20.11
N PHE A 161 -9.58 6.81 -18.82
CA PHE A 161 -10.87 6.88 -18.14
C PHE A 161 -10.88 7.97 -17.07
N THR A 162 -12.06 8.45 -16.72
CA THR A 162 -12.29 9.31 -15.56
C THR A 162 -13.50 8.82 -14.79
N ILE A 163 -13.34 8.65 -13.49
CA ILE A 163 -14.41 8.31 -12.56
C ILE A 163 -14.36 9.37 -11.46
N ASP A 164 -15.44 10.10 -11.29
CA ASP A 164 -15.46 11.35 -10.52
C ASP A 164 -16.79 11.50 -9.80
N ASP A 165 -16.77 11.74 -8.50
CA ASP A 165 -17.99 11.98 -7.72
C ASP A 165 -18.96 10.78 -7.79
N VAL A 166 -18.56 9.68 -7.16
CA VAL A 166 -19.31 8.41 -7.12
C VAL A 166 -19.29 7.85 -5.70
N GLU A 167 -20.47 7.58 -5.14
CA GLU A 167 -20.61 6.89 -3.87
C GLU A 167 -21.17 5.47 -4.03
N PHE A 168 -20.59 4.50 -3.31
CA PHE A 168 -21.24 3.23 -3.04
C PHE A 168 -22.04 3.34 -1.74
N ILE A 169 -23.35 3.46 -1.85
CA ILE A 169 -24.27 3.64 -0.73
C ILE A 169 -24.65 2.28 -0.15
N GLY A 170 -24.35 2.06 1.13
CA GLY A 170 -24.67 0.81 1.83
C GLY A 170 -23.46 -0.09 2.07
N ARG A 171 -23.71 -1.25 2.69
CA ARG A 171 -22.65 -2.19 3.10
C ARG A 171 -22.58 -3.38 2.15
N GLY A 172 -21.50 -3.49 1.38
CA GLY A 172 -21.29 -4.52 0.35
C GLY A 172 -20.96 -5.91 0.90
N THR A 173 -21.89 -6.55 1.61
CA THR A 173 -21.76 -7.93 2.10
C THR A 173 -22.57 -8.90 1.26
N HIS A 174 -21.99 -10.08 0.99
CA HIS A 174 -22.68 -11.16 0.27
C HIS A 174 -22.31 -12.53 0.85
N SER A 175 -23.25 -13.47 0.83
CA SER A 175 -23.08 -14.84 1.32
C SER A 175 -22.09 -15.65 0.49
N ASP A 176 -21.99 -15.36 -0.81
CA ASP A 176 -21.09 -16.07 -1.72
C ASP A 176 -19.64 -16.06 -1.26
N ARG A 177 -18.93 -17.13 -1.61
CA ARG A 177 -17.49 -17.26 -1.34
C ARG A 177 -16.67 -16.13 -1.97
N ARG A 178 -17.07 -15.64 -3.15
CA ARG A 178 -16.40 -14.54 -3.86
C ARG A 178 -17.32 -13.34 -3.93
N VAL A 179 -16.83 -12.19 -3.49
CA VAL A 179 -17.56 -10.93 -3.49
C VAL A 179 -16.90 -9.98 -4.48
N VAL A 180 -17.69 -9.41 -5.39
CA VAL A 180 -17.18 -8.44 -6.37
C VAL A 180 -16.56 -7.23 -5.65
N HIS A 181 -15.46 -6.69 -6.19
CA HIS A 181 -14.86 -5.44 -5.71
C HIS A 181 -15.74 -4.24 -6.08
N ALA A 182 -15.62 -3.11 -5.37
CA ALA A 182 -16.39 -1.92 -5.73
C ALA A 182 -15.97 -1.39 -7.10
N MET A 183 -14.66 -1.36 -7.36
CA MET A 183 -14.12 -0.97 -8.66
C MET A 183 -13.05 -1.96 -9.12
N LEU A 184 -13.07 -2.29 -10.41
CA LEU A 184 -12.02 -3.05 -11.10
C LEU A 184 -11.54 -2.24 -12.30
N VAL A 185 -10.34 -1.69 -12.24
CA VAL A 185 -9.90 -0.67 -13.20
C VAL A 185 -8.55 -1.02 -13.83
N GLY A 186 -8.33 -0.55 -15.06
CA GLY A 186 -7.07 -0.76 -15.75
C GLY A 186 -6.97 -0.11 -17.13
N LEU A 187 -5.73 0.09 -17.58
CA LEU A 187 -5.42 0.64 -18.89
C LEU A 187 -4.59 -0.37 -19.68
N THR A 188 -5.00 -0.66 -20.92
CA THR A 188 -4.30 -1.66 -21.75
C THR A 188 -3.11 -1.09 -22.54
N LYS A 189 -2.80 0.21 -22.40
CA LYS A 189 -1.63 0.85 -23.01
C LYS A 189 -0.80 1.56 -21.95
N GLU A 190 0.52 1.55 -22.11
CA GLU A 190 1.49 2.25 -21.24
C GLU A 190 1.29 3.78 -21.23
N SER A 191 0.93 4.35 -22.37
CA SER A 191 0.59 5.78 -22.49
C SER A 191 -0.78 6.12 -21.90
N GLY A 192 -1.59 5.13 -21.52
CA GLY A 192 -2.94 5.36 -21.03
C GLY A 192 -2.96 6.10 -19.69
N ARG A 193 -4.00 6.89 -19.46
CA ARG A 193 -4.17 7.70 -18.23
C ARG A 193 -5.57 7.54 -17.63
N GLY A 194 -5.64 7.10 -16.39
CA GLY A 194 -6.87 6.91 -15.64
C GLY A 194 -6.92 7.88 -14.46
N LEU A 195 -8.08 8.49 -14.24
CA LEU A 195 -8.34 9.32 -13.06
C LEU A 195 -9.53 8.75 -12.29
N ILE A 196 -9.34 8.53 -10.99
CA ILE A 196 -10.39 8.23 -10.04
C ILE A 196 -10.32 9.33 -8.99
N ARG A 197 -11.38 10.10 -8.83
CA ARG A 197 -11.40 11.14 -7.80
C ARG A 197 -12.75 11.26 -7.10
N ASN A 198 -12.74 11.73 -5.86
CA ASN A 198 -13.96 11.92 -5.06
C ASN A 198 -14.86 10.66 -5.00
N VAL A 199 -14.25 9.48 -4.99
CA VAL A 199 -15.00 8.22 -4.82
C VAL A 199 -15.14 7.90 -3.35
N ARG A 200 -16.36 7.56 -2.92
CA ARG A 200 -16.68 7.27 -1.52
C ARG A 200 -17.29 5.89 -1.34
N ALA A 201 -16.78 5.14 -0.36
CA ALA A 201 -17.36 3.89 0.10
C ALA A 201 -16.99 3.68 1.58
N ILE A 202 -17.76 4.27 2.48
CA ILE A 202 -17.45 4.29 3.93
C ILE A 202 -17.96 3.06 4.70
N LYS A 203 -18.77 2.23 4.04
CA LYS A 203 -19.25 0.94 4.57
C LYS A 203 -18.84 -0.17 3.62
N GLY A 204 -17.57 -0.24 3.25
CA GLY A 204 -17.09 -1.05 2.13
C GLY A 204 -17.60 -2.50 2.10
N SER A 205 -17.55 -3.19 3.25
CA SER A 205 -18.12 -4.53 3.46
C SER A 205 -18.13 -4.90 4.96
N ALA A 206 -17.80 -6.14 5.34
CA ALA A 206 -17.50 -6.52 6.71
C ALA A 206 -15.98 -6.78 6.84
N ILE A 207 -15.31 -6.13 7.79
CA ILE A 207 -13.84 -6.05 7.82
C ILE A 207 -13.18 -7.42 8.07
N GLY A 208 -13.81 -8.31 8.83
CA GLY A 208 -13.32 -9.69 9.01
C GLY A 208 -13.57 -10.61 7.82
N HIS A 209 -14.37 -10.19 6.82
CA HIS A 209 -14.80 -11.06 5.73
C HIS A 209 -13.80 -11.03 4.55
N TYR A 210 -12.56 -11.44 4.81
CA TYR A 210 -11.52 -11.54 3.78
C TYR A 210 -11.75 -12.67 2.78
N LYS A 211 -12.47 -13.73 3.19
CA LYS A 211 -12.86 -14.90 2.37
C LYS A 211 -11.69 -15.49 1.57
N ASN A 212 -10.55 -15.75 2.23
CA ASN A 212 -9.35 -16.31 1.59
C ASN A 212 -8.85 -15.51 0.37
N GLY A 213 -8.97 -14.18 0.41
CA GLY A 213 -8.58 -13.31 -0.70
C GLY A 213 -9.69 -12.97 -1.69
N ASP A 214 -10.85 -13.62 -1.58
CA ASP A 214 -12.02 -13.38 -2.44
C ASP A 214 -13.05 -12.42 -1.82
N GLY A 215 -12.70 -11.74 -0.72
CA GLY A 215 -13.47 -10.67 -0.12
C GLY A 215 -13.47 -9.37 -0.95
N ARG A 216 -14.40 -8.47 -0.63
CA ARG A 216 -14.59 -7.20 -1.35
C ARG A 216 -13.48 -6.20 -1.03
N ALA A 217 -12.85 -5.66 -2.08
CA ALA A 217 -11.93 -4.54 -2.02
C ALA A 217 -12.61 -3.27 -2.57
N GLY A 218 -12.09 -2.10 -2.24
CA GLY A 218 -12.55 -0.82 -2.80
C GLY A 218 -12.16 -0.70 -4.26
N ILE A 219 -10.91 -0.31 -4.53
CA ILE A 219 -10.38 -0.16 -5.88
C ILE A 219 -9.37 -1.27 -6.15
N SER A 220 -9.63 -2.11 -7.15
CA SER A 220 -8.71 -3.16 -7.58
C SER A 220 -8.07 -2.82 -8.92
N ILE A 221 -6.74 -2.80 -8.93
CA ILE A 221 -5.88 -2.60 -10.11
C ILE A 221 -5.00 -3.83 -10.25
N GLY A 222 -5.31 -4.66 -11.25
CA GLY A 222 -4.64 -5.93 -11.46
C GLY A 222 -3.50 -5.90 -12.49
N PRO A 223 -3.04 -7.08 -12.94
CA PRO A 223 -1.99 -7.23 -13.95
C PRO A 223 -2.39 -6.75 -15.36
N TRP A 224 -3.66 -6.42 -15.57
CA TRP A 224 -4.18 -5.88 -16.84
C TRP A 224 -3.97 -4.35 -16.98
N ASN A 225 -3.37 -3.69 -15.99
CA ASN A 225 -3.01 -2.28 -16.08
C ASN A 225 -1.55 -2.11 -16.49
N PHE A 226 -1.34 -1.42 -17.60
CA PHE A 226 -0.03 -1.04 -18.14
C PHE A 226 0.18 0.49 -18.08
N GLY A 227 -0.91 1.27 -18.02
CA GLY A 227 -0.87 2.73 -17.98
C GLY A 227 -0.66 3.30 -16.58
N THR A 228 -0.93 4.60 -16.43
CA THR A 228 -0.89 5.29 -15.13
C THR A 228 -2.29 5.59 -14.63
N ILE A 229 -2.61 5.16 -13.42
CA ILE A 229 -3.90 5.43 -12.76
C ILE A 229 -3.64 6.31 -11.55
N ARG A 230 -4.27 7.48 -11.53
CA ARG A 230 -4.28 8.40 -10.39
C ARG A 230 -5.57 8.24 -9.61
N ILE A 231 -5.43 7.98 -8.32
CA ILE A 231 -6.51 7.91 -7.33
C ILE A 231 -6.35 9.12 -6.41
N GLN A 232 -7.31 10.03 -6.45
CA GLN A 232 -7.20 11.33 -5.82
C GLN A 232 -8.39 11.61 -4.89
N ASP A 233 -8.12 12.04 -3.66
CA ASP A 233 -9.15 12.53 -2.72
C ASP A 233 -10.33 11.55 -2.54
N CYS A 234 -10.04 10.25 -2.50
CA CYS A 234 -11.04 9.20 -2.30
C CYS A 234 -11.19 8.86 -0.81
N HIS A 235 -12.36 8.35 -0.43
CA HIS A 235 -12.69 7.97 0.95
C HIS A 235 -13.19 6.52 0.99
N LEU A 236 -12.31 5.60 1.39
CA LEU A 236 -12.58 4.16 1.38
C LEU A 236 -12.40 3.56 2.76
N GLU A 237 -13.46 2.98 3.31
CA GLU A 237 -13.44 2.42 4.64
C GLU A 237 -14.09 1.04 4.74
N GLU A 238 -13.70 0.30 5.76
CA GLU A 238 -14.44 -0.88 6.23
C GLU A 238 -14.49 -2.05 5.22
N PHE A 239 -13.49 -2.14 4.34
CA PHE A 239 -13.35 -3.27 3.42
C PHE A 239 -12.75 -4.49 4.14
N GLY A 240 -13.35 -5.67 3.90
CA GLY A 240 -12.83 -6.96 4.37
C GLY A 240 -11.59 -7.43 3.62
N ASN A 241 -11.33 -6.78 2.49
CA ASN A 241 -10.09 -6.82 1.74
C ASN A 241 -9.44 -5.42 1.78
N ASN A 242 -8.58 -5.09 0.82
CA ASN A 242 -7.95 -3.78 0.76
C ASN A 242 -8.93 -2.63 0.45
N GLY A 243 -8.61 -1.42 0.92
CA GLY A 243 -9.21 -0.19 0.39
C GLY A 243 -8.79 0.00 -1.07
N ILE A 244 -7.48 0.09 -1.31
CA ILE A 244 -6.86 0.01 -2.64
C ILE A 244 -6.04 -1.27 -2.75
N TYR A 245 -6.39 -2.13 -3.71
CA TYR A 245 -5.62 -3.31 -4.08
C TYR A 245 -4.92 -3.08 -5.43
N ALA A 246 -3.71 -2.52 -5.38
CA ALA A 246 -2.89 -2.20 -6.55
C ALA A 246 -1.51 -2.87 -6.48
N SER A 247 -1.48 -4.13 -6.03
CA SER A 247 -0.26 -4.93 -6.06
C SER A 247 -0.10 -5.63 -7.40
N ARG A 248 1.15 -5.97 -7.75
CA ARG A 248 1.48 -6.84 -8.90
C ARG A 248 0.91 -6.32 -10.23
N THR A 249 0.88 -5.00 -10.37
CA THR A 249 0.49 -4.31 -11.58
C THR A 249 1.73 -3.75 -12.27
N SER A 250 1.83 -3.92 -13.59
CA SER A 250 2.96 -3.39 -14.38
C SER A 250 2.87 -1.87 -14.54
N GLY A 251 1.65 -1.33 -14.63
CA GLY A 251 1.40 0.09 -14.74
C GLY A 251 1.60 0.87 -13.43
N ASN A 252 1.62 2.18 -13.53
CA ASN A 252 1.84 3.09 -12.40
C ASN A 252 0.55 3.40 -11.66
N VAL A 253 0.66 3.54 -10.33
CA VAL A 253 -0.45 3.93 -9.46
C VAL A 253 -0.03 5.09 -8.59
N GLU A 254 -0.80 6.18 -8.66
CA GLU A 254 -0.57 7.41 -7.93
C GLU A 254 -1.72 7.62 -6.95
N VAL A 255 -1.48 7.54 -5.65
CA VAL A 255 -2.48 7.84 -4.63
C VAL A 255 -2.19 9.21 -4.03
N VAL A 256 -3.14 10.14 -4.16
CA VAL A 256 -2.97 11.55 -3.77
C VAL A 256 -4.11 11.99 -2.86
N GLY A 257 -3.80 12.34 -1.62
CA GLY A 257 -4.81 12.72 -0.63
C GLY A 257 -5.71 11.54 -0.25
N GLY A 258 -6.89 11.88 0.26
CA GLY A 258 -7.91 10.91 0.65
C GLY A 258 -7.77 10.34 2.06
N LEU A 259 -8.81 9.59 2.45
CA LEU A 259 -8.94 8.95 3.75
C LEU A 259 -9.19 7.45 3.56
N TYR A 260 -8.34 6.63 4.18
CA TYR A 260 -8.40 5.18 4.08
C TYR A 260 -8.42 4.55 5.47
N ARG A 261 -9.60 4.18 5.95
CA ARG A 261 -9.82 3.78 7.35
C ARG A 261 -10.32 2.35 7.46
N ASN A 262 -9.82 1.58 8.43
CA ASN A 262 -10.41 0.29 8.82
C ASN A 262 -10.62 -0.66 7.63
N ASN A 263 -9.64 -0.70 6.73
CA ASN A 263 -9.57 -1.72 5.70
C ASN A 263 -8.70 -2.86 6.24
N ASN A 264 -9.08 -4.11 5.99
CA ASN A 264 -8.36 -5.26 6.54
C ASN A 264 -6.94 -5.36 5.93
N VAL A 265 -6.71 -6.20 4.93
CA VAL A 265 -5.35 -6.57 4.46
C VAL A 265 -4.39 -5.38 4.35
N ALA A 266 -4.82 -4.28 3.74
CA ALA A 266 -4.17 -2.98 3.82
C ALA A 266 -5.15 -1.88 3.40
N SER A 267 -5.06 -0.69 4.01
CA SER A 267 -5.74 0.51 3.49
C SER A 267 -5.29 0.81 2.07
N ILE A 268 -3.99 0.79 1.81
CA ILE A 268 -3.42 0.93 0.46
C ILE A 268 -2.39 -0.18 0.24
N ARG A 269 -2.53 -0.97 -0.83
CA ARG A 269 -1.51 -1.92 -1.27
C ARG A 269 -1.01 -1.54 -2.66
N ILE A 270 0.29 -1.35 -2.81
CA ILE A 270 0.92 -0.73 -3.99
C ILE A 270 2.27 -1.37 -4.32
N SER A 271 2.81 -1.13 -5.52
CA SER A 271 4.11 -1.70 -5.92
C SER A 271 4.87 -0.94 -7.00
N GLY A 272 6.19 -1.00 -6.89
CA GLY A 272 7.17 -0.64 -7.92
C GLY A 272 7.38 0.86 -8.14
N ASN A 273 8.43 1.16 -8.90
CA ASN A 273 8.81 2.49 -9.34
C ASN A 273 7.69 3.18 -10.14
N GLY A 274 7.65 4.51 -10.11
CA GLY A 274 6.59 5.30 -10.73
C GLY A 274 5.27 5.25 -9.97
N SER A 275 5.19 4.55 -8.83
CA SER A 275 4.01 4.48 -7.98
C SER A 275 4.27 5.09 -6.61
N TYR A 276 3.30 5.85 -6.11
CA TYR A 276 3.47 6.60 -4.88
C TYR A 276 2.17 6.81 -4.12
N VAL A 277 2.31 7.08 -2.82
CA VAL A 277 1.25 7.58 -1.93
C VAL A 277 1.69 8.92 -1.38
N THR A 278 0.88 9.97 -1.52
CA THR A 278 1.20 11.31 -1.03
C THR A 278 0.00 12.02 -0.43
N GLY A 279 0.17 12.69 0.72
CA GLY A 279 -0.89 13.50 1.33
C GLY A 279 -2.07 12.70 1.91
N ALA A 280 -2.00 11.37 1.93
CA ALA A 280 -3.10 10.52 2.36
C ALA A 280 -3.17 10.41 3.89
N THR A 281 -4.38 10.30 4.42
CA THR A 281 -4.63 9.93 5.82
C THR A 281 -5.05 8.47 5.88
N ILE A 282 -4.35 7.67 6.69
CA ILE A 282 -4.59 6.25 6.88
C ILE A 282 -4.86 5.99 8.35
N GLU A 283 -5.97 5.32 8.65
CA GLU A 283 -6.38 5.05 10.02
C GLU A 283 -6.74 3.57 10.20
N VAL A 284 -6.23 2.97 11.28
CA VAL A 284 -6.65 1.66 11.76
C VAL A 284 -7.11 1.84 13.20
N ASP A 285 -8.42 1.86 13.38
CA ASP A 285 -9.10 2.09 14.63
C ASP A 285 -10.43 1.31 14.64
N LEU A 286 -10.40 0.08 15.16
CA LEU A 286 -11.62 -0.71 15.30
C LEU A 286 -12.60 -0.14 16.32
N GLY A 287 -12.19 0.79 17.19
CA GLY A 287 -13.10 1.50 18.08
C GLY A 287 -14.12 2.36 17.33
N SER A 288 -13.75 2.88 16.14
CA SER A 288 -14.65 3.62 15.24
C SER A 288 -15.35 2.77 14.18
N TYR A 289 -15.13 1.45 14.16
CA TYR A 289 -15.74 0.56 13.16
C TYR A 289 -17.25 0.40 13.37
N THR A 290 -18.03 0.55 12.29
CA THR A 290 -19.50 0.56 12.31
C THR A 290 -20.16 -0.73 11.78
N GLY A 291 -19.36 -1.70 11.34
CA GLY A 291 -19.85 -2.95 10.75
C GLY A 291 -19.83 -4.15 11.71
N PRO A 292 -20.18 -5.35 11.22
CA PRO A 292 -20.14 -6.55 12.04
C PRO A 292 -18.70 -7.04 12.27
N LEU A 293 -18.30 -7.15 13.55
CA LEU A 293 -17.03 -7.76 13.97
C LEU A 293 -17.16 -9.29 14.07
N THR A 294 -17.19 -9.93 12.90
CA THR A 294 -17.25 -11.39 12.78
C THR A 294 -16.09 -11.89 11.92
N GLN A 295 -15.65 -13.13 12.10
CA GLN A 295 -14.61 -13.76 11.28
C GLN A 295 -13.22 -13.10 11.41
N LEU A 296 -12.93 -12.47 12.56
CA LEU A 296 -11.62 -11.86 12.82
C LEU A 296 -10.51 -12.91 13.03
N ASP A 297 -10.87 -14.13 13.39
CA ASP A 297 -9.97 -15.28 13.47
C ASP A 297 -9.57 -15.81 12.08
N SER A 298 -10.41 -15.63 11.07
CA SER A 298 -10.18 -16.11 9.70
C SER A 298 -9.45 -15.08 8.82
N GLN A 299 -8.18 -14.83 9.13
CA GLN A 299 -7.22 -14.03 8.33
C GLN A 299 -7.40 -12.51 8.42
N PHE A 300 -7.82 -12.00 9.58
CA PHE A 300 -7.74 -10.57 9.88
C PHE A 300 -6.28 -10.15 10.15
N ASN A 301 -5.81 -9.14 9.45
CA ASN A 301 -4.48 -8.57 9.65
C ASN A 301 -4.38 -7.20 8.96
N THR A 302 -4.52 -6.13 9.74
CA THR A 302 -4.52 -4.77 9.22
C THR A 302 -3.14 -4.27 8.85
N ARG A 303 -3.06 -3.41 7.85
CA ARG A 303 -1.86 -2.63 7.49
C ARG A 303 -2.30 -1.25 7.02
N GLY A 304 -1.50 -0.22 7.30
CA GLY A 304 -1.74 1.08 6.71
C GLY A 304 -1.45 1.06 5.21
N ILE A 305 -0.18 1.19 4.85
CA ILE A 305 0.32 1.07 3.48
C ILE A 305 1.14 -0.21 3.36
N ALA A 306 0.89 -1.00 2.33
CA ALA A 306 1.61 -2.24 2.08
C ALA A 306 2.29 -2.26 0.70
N ILE A 307 3.56 -2.64 0.68
CA ILE A 307 4.37 -2.76 -0.54
C ILE A 307 4.45 -4.24 -0.91
N GLU A 308 3.91 -4.61 -2.08
CA GLU A 308 3.93 -5.98 -2.58
C GLU A 308 4.05 -6.01 -4.11
N GLN A 309 5.22 -6.38 -4.63
CA GLN A 309 5.44 -6.39 -6.08
C GLN A 309 5.11 -7.75 -6.72
N GLY A 310 5.35 -8.85 -6.02
CA GLY A 310 5.17 -10.20 -6.57
C GLY A 310 5.90 -10.37 -7.91
N PRO A 311 5.35 -11.14 -8.85
CA PRO A 311 6.02 -11.46 -10.11
C PRO A 311 5.88 -10.35 -11.18
N ALA A 312 5.41 -9.16 -10.81
CA ALA A 312 5.24 -8.08 -11.79
C ALA A 312 6.61 -7.59 -12.28
N ASP A 313 6.74 -7.51 -13.60
CA ASP A 313 7.89 -6.90 -14.26
C ASP A 313 7.80 -5.37 -14.12
N LYS A 314 8.36 -4.87 -13.02
CA LYS A 314 8.37 -3.46 -12.66
C LYS A 314 9.62 -3.14 -11.86
N PRO A 315 10.35 -2.05 -12.14
CA PRO A 315 11.49 -1.67 -11.31
C PRO A 315 11.08 -1.40 -9.84
N PRO A 316 11.98 -1.58 -8.87
CA PRO A 316 11.68 -1.34 -7.46
C PRO A 316 11.67 0.18 -7.16
N GLY A 317 10.96 0.60 -6.11
CA GLY A 317 11.01 1.99 -5.62
C GLY A 317 9.66 2.66 -5.46
N VAL A 318 8.82 2.14 -4.56
CA VAL A 318 7.60 2.84 -4.12
C VAL A 318 7.99 4.06 -3.29
N GLU A 319 7.31 5.18 -3.50
CA GLU A 319 7.46 6.38 -2.68
C GLU A 319 6.24 6.63 -1.79
N ILE A 320 6.46 6.94 -0.51
CA ILE A 320 5.43 7.37 0.44
C ILE A 320 5.88 8.73 0.97
N ARG A 321 5.04 9.77 0.88
CA ARG A 321 5.44 11.11 1.32
C ARG A 321 4.30 11.94 1.87
N ASP A 322 4.59 12.78 2.86
CA ASP A 322 3.62 13.75 3.39
C ASP A 322 2.30 13.09 3.87
N CYS A 323 2.39 11.85 4.37
CA CYS A 323 1.22 11.08 4.82
C CYS A 323 1.04 11.18 6.34
N THR A 324 -0.18 10.92 6.80
CA THR A 324 -0.49 10.68 8.22
C THR A 324 -1.03 9.27 8.37
N ILE A 325 -0.42 8.48 9.24
CA ILE A 325 -0.80 7.10 9.52
C ILE A 325 -1.05 6.95 11.02
N VAL A 326 -2.25 6.52 11.41
CA VAL A 326 -2.60 6.27 12.81
C VAL A 326 -3.05 4.83 12.97
N ILE A 327 -2.39 4.09 13.86
CA ILE A 327 -2.80 2.75 14.27
C ILE A 327 -3.21 2.81 15.75
N GLU A 328 -4.51 3.01 15.98
CA GLU A 328 -5.08 3.24 17.30
C GLU A 328 -5.45 1.93 17.99
N GLU A 329 -6.40 1.19 17.43
CA GLU A 329 -6.96 -0.02 18.03
C GLU A 329 -7.18 -1.10 16.96
N THR A 330 -6.59 -2.27 17.15
CA THR A 330 -6.75 -3.43 16.26
C THR A 330 -6.28 -4.70 16.96
N PRO A 331 -6.98 -5.84 16.82
CA PRO A 331 -6.56 -7.10 17.41
C PRO A 331 -5.31 -7.68 16.73
N ARG A 332 -5.01 -7.27 15.49
CA ARG A 332 -3.84 -7.73 14.76
C ARG A 332 -3.47 -6.78 13.62
N SER A 333 -2.22 -6.32 13.62
CA SER A 333 -1.66 -5.50 12.55
C SER A 333 -0.23 -5.89 12.23
N LYS A 334 0.19 -5.62 10.99
CA LYS A 334 1.61 -5.68 10.57
C LYS A 334 2.24 -4.29 10.44
N GLY A 335 1.53 -3.25 10.87
CA GLY A 335 2.09 -1.92 11.05
C GLY A 335 1.53 -0.83 10.15
N GLY A 336 2.04 0.38 10.35
CA GLY A 336 1.70 1.55 9.54
C GLY A 336 2.16 1.40 8.09
N ILE A 337 3.41 1.00 7.89
CA ILE A 337 3.98 0.67 6.58
C ILE A 337 4.55 -0.75 6.64
N TYR A 338 4.07 -1.63 5.78
CA TYR A 338 4.52 -3.02 5.73
C TYR A 338 5.06 -3.40 4.36
N ILE A 339 6.27 -3.94 4.31
CA ILE A 339 6.89 -4.45 3.09
C ILE A 339 6.83 -5.98 3.14
N PHE A 340 6.08 -6.57 2.20
CA PHE A 340 5.97 -8.02 2.06
C PHE A 340 7.30 -8.66 1.64
N PRO A 341 7.48 -9.99 1.78
CA PRO A 341 8.67 -10.68 1.25
C PRO A 341 8.82 -10.52 -0.27
N THR A 342 7.69 -10.37 -0.96
CA THR A 342 7.61 -10.07 -2.40
C THR A 342 7.68 -8.57 -2.71
N GLY A 343 7.92 -7.73 -1.70
CA GLY A 343 8.16 -6.31 -1.81
C GLY A 343 9.66 -6.02 -1.93
N ARG A 344 10.01 -5.08 -2.80
CA ARG A 344 11.40 -4.65 -3.01
C ARG A 344 11.70 -3.42 -2.17
N THR A 345 12.00 -2.29 -2.80
CA THR A 345 12.45 -1.09 -2.09
C THR A 345 11.33 -0.07 -1.89
N THR A 346 11.48 0.75 -0.85
CA THR A 346 10.61 1.89 -0.62
C THR A 346 11.35 3.06 0.01
N THR A 347 10.94 4.27 -0.36
CA THR A 347 11.35 5.49 0.34
C THR A 347 10.15 6.18 0.98
N VAL A 348 10.29 6.52 2.26
CA VAL A 348 9.29 7.23 3.06
C VAL A 348 9.84 8.58 3.46
N ARG A 349 9.09 9.66 3.20
CA ARG A 349 9.52 11.04 3.45
C ARG A 349 8.47 11.87 4.18
N ASN A 350 8.88 12.73 5.10
CA ASN A 350 8.01 13.76 5.70
C ASN A 350 6.66 13.19 6.21
N THR A 351 6.66 11.98 6.74
CA THR A 351 5.44 11.23 7.06
C THR A 351 5.34 11.07 8.58
N LYS A 352 4.13 11.20 9.10
CA LYS A 352 3.82 11.02 10.52
C LYS A 352 3.15 9.66 10.72
N ILE A 353 3.66 8.88 11.67
CA ILE A 353 3.14 7.56 12.01
C ILE A 353 2.93 7.48 13.52
N GLU A 354 1.68 7.47 13.96
CA GLU A 354 1.32 7.27 15.35
C GLU A 354 0.86 5.84 15.57
N VAL A 355 1.48 5.12 16.52
CA VAL A 355 1.16 3.73 16.82
C VAL A 355 0.86 3.58 18.30
N ASN A 356 -0.40 3.27 18.59
CA ASN A 356 -0.93 3.09 19.94
C ASN A 356 -1.34 1.64 20.22
N ALA A 357 -1.53 0.82 19.18
CA ALA A 357 -1.77 -0.61 19.31
C ALA A 357 -0.49 -1.37 19.71
N ASP A 358 -0.58 -2.17 20.77
CA ASP A 358 0.53 -2.98 21.30
C ASP A 358 1.05 -4.01 20.29
N ASP A 359 2.34 -4.32 20.37
CA ASP A 359 3.06 -5.28 19.52
C ASP A 359 3.02 -4.96 18.01
N VAL A 360 2.66 -3.71 17.65
CA VAL A 360 2.59 -3.22 16.28
C VAL A 360 3.77 -2.28 15.98
N PRO A 361 4.52 -2.50 14.87
CA PRO A 361 5.54 -1.57 14.41
C PRO A 361 4.96 -0.42 13.57
N ALA A 362 5.68 0.70 13.50
CA ALA A 362 5.34 1.79 12.57
C ALA A 362 5.76 1.43 11.14
N VAL A 363 6.99 0.92 10.97
CA VAL A 363 7.52 0.44 9.69
C VAL A 363 8.05 -0.99 9.87
N TYR A 364 7.66 -1.90 8.99
CA TYR A 364 8.07 -3.30 9.06
C TYR A 364 8.36 -3.89 7.68
N ARG A 365 9.62 -4.27 7.46
CA ARG A 365 10.02 -5.19 6.39
C ARG A 365 10.12 -6.61 6.95
N SER A 366 9.34 -7.54 6.41
CA SER A 366 9.43 -8.95 6.82
C SER A 366 10.65 -9.66 6.23
N VAL A 367 10.99 -10.77 6.88
CA VAL A 367 11.96 -11.77 6.39
C VAL A 367 11.64 -12.17 4.95
N LEU A 368 12.66 -12.43 4.15
CA LEU A 368 12.56 -12.92 2.78
C LEU A 368 12.21 -14.41 2.75
N GLU A 369 10.93 -14.72 2.98
CA GLU A 369 10.39 -16.08 2.91
C GLU A 369 9.31 -16.22 1.82
N PRO A 370 9.12 -17.43 1.25
CA PRO A 370 8.07 -17.67 0.28
C PRO A 370 6.68 -17.30 0.81
N GLN A 371 5.90 -16.56 0.01
CA GLN A 371 4.55 -16.17 0.33
C GLN A 371 3.53 -16.99 -0.48
N GLY A 372 3.12 -18.12 0.09
CA GLY A 372 2.22 -19.05 -0.60
C GLY A 372 2.91 -19.65 -1.81
N GLN A 373 2.51 -19.23 -3.02
CA GLN A 373 3.12 -19.68 -4.27
C GLN A 373 4.15 -18.70 -4.85
N TYR A 374 4.43 -17.59 -4.17
CA TYR A 374 5.33 -16.55 -4.65
C TYR A 374 6.64 -16.59 -3.90
N GLU A 375 7.74 -16.71 -4.64
CA GLU A 375 9.09 -16.57 -4.10
C GLU A 375 9.34 -15.14 -3.60
N PRO A 376 10.26 -14.96 -2.63
CA PRO A 376 10.72 -13.64 -2.23
C PRO A 376 11.18 -12.81 -3.43
N ALA A 377 11.03 -11.48 -3.33
CA ALA A 377 11.47 -10.62 -4.41
C ALA A 377 13.00 -10.63 -4.54
N GLU A 378 13.49 -10.42 -5.76
CA GLU A 378 14.92 -10.19 -5.99
C GLU A 378 15.37 -8.83 -5.43
N ALA A 379 16.64 -8.75 -5.02
CA ALA A 379 17.29 -7.52 -4.58
C ALA A 379 17.18 -6.42 -5.66
N PRO A 380 17.24 -5.12 -5.31
CA PRO A 380 17.48 -4.56 -3.98
C PRO A 380 16.27 -4.60 -3.03
N HIS A 381 16.57 -4.50 -1.73
CA HIS A 381 15.62 -4.64 -0.62
C HIS A 381 15.64 -3.52 0.41
N TRP A 382 16.49 -2.50 0.20
CA TRP A 382 16.64 -1.37 1.12
C TRP A 382 15.32 -0.67 1.43
N VAL A 383 15.25 -0.10 2.64
CA VAL A 383 14.21 0.82 3.09
C VAL A 383 14.85 2.15 3.46
N LYS A 384 14.31 3.25 2.93
CA LYS A 384 14.79 4.61 3.23
C LYS A 384 13.72 5.39 3.97
N LEU A 385 14.04 5.89 5.15
CA LEU A 385 13.21 6.77 5.96
C LEU A 385 13.91 8.12 6.08
N GLU A 386 13.27 9.20 5.66
CA GLU A 386 13.83 10.55 5.68
C GLU A 386 12.81 11.52 6.28
N ASN A 387 13.16 12.21 7.37
CA ASN A 387 12.26 13.15 8.06
C ASN A 387 10.92 12.50 8.47
N VAL A 388 10.97 11.28 9.02
CA VAL A 388 9.77 10.56 9.49
C VAL A 388 9.61 10.76 10.99
N GLU A 389 8.39 11.05 11.42
CA GLU A 389 8.01 11.19 12.83
C GLU A 389 7.21 9.94 13.25
N ILE A 390 7.74 9.18 14.20
CA ILE A 390 7.11 7.98 14.76
C ILE A 390 6.81 8.24 16.24
N THR A 391 5.54 8.19 16.60
CA THR A 391 5.08 8.45 17.98
C THR A 391 4.11 7.39 18.46
N GLY A 392 3.71 7.50 19.72
CA GLY A 392 2.59 6.75 20.29
C GLY A 392 2.98 5.88 21.48
N ARG A 393 1.97 5.23 22.05
CA ARG A 393 2.06 4.54 23.33
C ARG A 393 2.13 3.02 23.24
N ALA A 394 2.28 2.46 22.03
CA ALA A 394 2.34 1.02 21.82
C ALA A 394 3.43 0.36 22.68
N ARG A 395 3.06 -0.70 23.40
CA ARG A 395 3.96 -1.57 24.16
C ARG A 395 4.57 -2.63 23.26
N GLY A 396 5.72 -3.18 23.65
CA GLY A 396 6.39 -4.26 22.94
C GLY A 396 6.83 -3.91 21.52
N ALA A 397 7.47 -4.87 20.83
CA ALA A 397 8.03 -4.69 19.48
C ALA A 397 8.98 -3.47 19.36
N ALA A 398 9.13 -2.93 18.14
CA ALA A 398 9.93 -1.74 17.86
C ALA A 398 9.16 -0.76 16.97
N GLY A 399 9.56 0.51 16.97
CA GLY A 399 9.07 1.52 16.02
C GLY A 399 9.36 1.13 14.57
N VAL A 400 10.60 0.75 14.29
CA VAL A 400 11.06 0.30 12.96
C VAL A 400 11.62 -1.11 13.07
N ILE A 401 11.17 -2.02 12.21
CA ILE A 401 11.67 -3.40 12.13
C ILE A 401 12.11 -3.69 10.69
N LEU A 402 13.38 -3.99 10.50
CA LEU A 402 13.94 -4.35 9.19
C LEU A 402 14.64 -5.71 9.25
N TYR A 403 14.07 -6.68 8.53
CA TYR A 403 14.73 -7.94 8.21
C TYR A 403 15.20 -7.94 6.76
N ASP A 404 16.39 -8.47 6.49
CA ASP A 404 16.92 -8.67 5.14
C ASP A 404 16.83 -7.39 4.28
N ALA A 405 17.23 -6.26 4.88
CA ALA A 405 17.10 -4.92 4.32
C ALA A 405 18.46 -4.24 4.13
N PRO A 406 19.42 -4.84 3.40
CA PRO A 406 20.73 -4.23 3.23
C PRO A 406 20.64 -2.85 2.59
N ASP A 407 21.62 -1.99 2.88
CA ASP A 407 21.77 -0.63 2.36
C ASP A 407 20.59 0.31 2.71
N SER A 408 19.90 0.03 3.82
CA SER A 408 18.83 0.88 4.34
C SER A 408 19.36 2.18 4.95
N VAL A 409 18.53 3.21 4.97
CA VAL A 409 18.88 4.53 5.53
C VAL A 409 17.75 5.03 6.41
N ILE A 410 18.09 5.46 7.63
CA ILE A 410 17.19 6.16 8.54
C ILE A 410 17.83 7.52 8.84
N ARG A 411 17.32 8.57 8.19
CA ARG A 411 17.89 9.92 8.25
C ARG A 411 16.92 10.90 8.87
N ASN A 412 17.40 11.66 9.84
CA ASN A 412 16.67 12.75 10.49
C ASN A 412 15.25 12.34 10.92
N CYS A 413 15.11 11.12 11.45
CA CYS A 413 13.83 10.59 11.93
C CYS A 413 13.71 10.83 13.43
N THR A 414 12.49 11.07 13.90
CA THR A 414 12.17 11.13 15.34
C THR A 414 11.34 9.91 15.70
N ILE A 415 11.79 9.16 16.70
CA ILE A 415 11.06 8.02 17.27
C ILE A 415 10.86 8.30 18.76
N ASP A 416 9.67 8.76 19.16
CA ASP A 416 9.30 8.99 20.56
C ASP A 416 8.14 8.06 20.94
N GLN A 417 8.47 6.89 21.48
CA GLN A 417 7.49 5.88 21.84
C GLN A 417 7.58 5.50 23.32
N THR A 418 6.48 5.69 24.04
CA THR A 418 6.46 5.67 25.51
C THR A 418 5.87 4.39 26.10
N GLY A 419 5.41 3.45 25.29
CA GLY A 419 4.89 2.17 25.76
C GLY A 419 6.00 1.31 26.37
N ALA A 420 5.68 0.47 27.34
CA ALA A 420 6.66 -0.41 27.99
C ALA A 420 7.26 -1.44 27.02
N ASP A 421 8.48 -1.90 27.29
CA ASP A 421 9.20 -2.92 26.53
C ASP A 421 9.41 -2.58 25.04
N ARG A 422 9.40 -1.28 24.70
CA ARG A 422 9.41 -0.77 23.32
C ARG A 422 10.83 -0.45 22.87
N ASP A 423 11.24 -1.00 21.74
CA ASP A 423 12.49 -0.61 21.06
C ASP A 423 12.26 0.50 20.03
N GLY A 424 13.33 1.19 19.65
CA GLY A 424 13.29 2.21 18.59
C GLY A 424 13.38 1.57 17.22
N VAL A 425 14.57 1.07 16.89
CA VAL A 425 14.90 0.41 15.62
C VAL A 425 15.45 -0.98 15.89
N TYR A 426 14.88 -1.96 15.20
CA TYR A 426 15.31 -3.35 15.23
C TYR A 426 15.77 -3.79 13.84
N LEU A 427 17.00 -4.28 13.74
CA LEU A 427 17.63 -4.70 12.50
C LEU A 427 18.10 -6.15 12.60
N THR A 428 17.81 -6.95 11.59
CA THR A 428 18.40 -8.27 11.41
C THR A 428 18.78 -8.47 9.95
N ASN A 429 19.98 -9.01 9.70
CA ASN A 429 20.54 -9.24 8.36
C ASN A 429 20.39 -8.02 7.42
N SER A 430 20.44 -6.81 7.99
CA SER A 430 20.23 -5.55 7.29
C SER A 430 21.55 -4.79 7.20
N LEU A 431 22.51 -5.42 6.53
CA LEU A 431 23.90 -4.96 6.42
C LEU A 431 24.00 -3.54 5.86
N SER A 432 25.03 -2.82 6.27
CA SER A 432 25.33 -1.46 5.82
C SER A 432 24.15 -0.48 6.01
N THR A 433 23.33 -0.68 7.04
CA THR A 433 22.31 0.30 7.40
C THR A 433 22.96 1.57 7.92
N VAL A 434 22.51 2.72 7.44
CA VAL A 434 23.01 4.03 7.88
C VAL A 434 21.95 4.74 8.72
N ILE A 435 22.32 5.09 9.94
CA ILE A 435 21.60 6.06 10.78
C ILE A 435 22.27 7.42 10.60
N ASP A 436 21.49 8.44 10.29
CA ASP A 436 22.00 9.78 10.01
C ASP A 436 21.17 10.82 10.75
N GLY A 437 21.55 11.04 12.02
CA GLY A 437 20.92 12.02 12.91
C GLY A 437 19.51 11.64 13.35
N GLY A 438 18.78 12.63 13.87
CA GLY A 438 17.45 12.44 14.44
C GLY A 438 17.48 12.12 15.93
N SER A 439 16.36 11.63 16.46
CA SER A 439 16.22 11.29 17.88
C SER A 439 15.45 10.00 18.09
N VAL A 440 15.86 9.21 19.08
CA VAL A 440 15.20 7.96 19.48
C VAL A 440 15.05 7.92 20.99
N LYS A 441 13.80 8.01 21.43
CA LYS A 441 13.38 7.92 22.82
C LYS A 441 12.40 6.77 22.99
N THR A 442 12.82 5.76 23.73
CA THR A 442 12.04 4.56 23.97
C THR A 442 12.17 4.09 25.41
N THR A 443 11.39 3.07 25.79
CA THR A 443 11.43 2.54 27.16
C THR A 443 12.41 1.37 27.33
N ARG A 444 12.85 0.76 26.22
CA ARG A 444 13.87 -0.31 26.20
C ARG A 444 15.13 0.15 25.45
N TYR A 445 15.41 -0.37 24.25
CA TYR A 445 16.64 -0.02 23.52
C TYR A 445 16.35 0.89 22.31
N PRO A 446 17.11 1.99 22.14
CA PRO A 446 17.04 2.82 20.93
C PRO A 446 17.32 2.05 19.63
N TYR A 447 18.36 1.23 19.63
CA TYR A 447 18.74 0.40 18.48
C TYR A 447 19.09 -1.01 18.93
N VAL A 448 18.61 -1.98 18.18
CA VAL A 448 18.87 -3.40 18.34
C VAL A 448 19.33 -3.96 17.00
N VAL A 449 20.45 -4.67 17.00
CA VAL A 449 21.07 -5.26 15.81
C VAL A 449 21.34 -6.74 16.07
N GLY A 450 20.73 -7.60 15.27
CA GLY A 450 20.97 -9.04 15.24
C GLY A 450 21.63 -9.47 13.95
N VAL A 451 22.39 -10.56 14.03
CA VAL A 451 23.00 -11.25 12.88
C VAL A 451 22.75 -12.75 12.98
N ASP A 452 22.35 -13.35 11.87
CA ASP A 452 22.35 -14.81 11.74
C ASP A 452 23.74 -15.28 11.30
N SER A 453 24.15 -16.47 11.76
CA SER A 453 25.51 -17.02 11.74
C SER A 453 26.16 -17.25 10.37
N GLU A 454 25.56 -16.79 9.27
CA GLU A 454 26.04 -17.01 7.89
C GLU A 454 26.73 -15.79 7.26
N ASN A 455 26.83 -14.66 7.96
CA ASN A 455 27.49 -13.45 7.43
C ASN A 455 29.03 -13.52 7.60
N GLY A 456 29.77 -13.01 6.60
CA GLY A 456 31.23 -12.89 6.68
C GLY A 456 31.67 -12.01 7.85
N THR A 457 32.77 -12.39 8.50
CA THR A 457 33.22 -11.88 9.81
C THR A 457 33.46 -10.36 9.88
N ASP A 458 33.64 -9.69 8.74
CA ASP A 458 34.03 -8.28 8.70
C ASP A 458 32.92 -7.38 8.11
N ALA A 459 31.71 -7.92 7.88
CA ALA A 459 30.64 -7.17 7.25
C ALA A 459 30.15 -6.05 8.18
N CYS A 460 30.00 -4.84 7.61
CA CYS A 460 29.44 -3.73 8.35
C CYS A 460 27.93 -3.88 8.53
N LEU A 461 27.44 -3.80 9.77
CA LEU A 461 26.03 -3.95 10.10
C LEU A 461 25.34 -2.58 10.14
N LEU A 462 25.88 -1.68 10.96
CA LEU A 462 25.30 -0.39 11.27
C LEU A 462 26.37 0.70 11.25
N LYS A 463 26.09 1.80 10.54
CA LYS A 463 26.94 3.00 10.50
C LYS A 463 26.17 4.22 10.97
N PHE A 464 26.89 5.16 11.54
CA PHE A 464 26.35 6.47 11.91
C PHE A 464 27.00 7.56 11.05
N GLY A 465 26.20 8.14 10.14
CA GLY A 465 26.62 9.33 9.38
C GLY A 465 26.66 10.57 10.28
N SER A 466 25.71 10.65 11.21
CA SER A 466 25.73 11.57 12.33
C SER A 466 25.06 10.90 13.54
N VAL A 467 25.61 11.14 14.74
CA VAL A 467 25.14 10.48 15.97
C VAL A 467 23.74 11.01 16.34
N PRO A 468 22.72 10.14 16.49
CA PRO A 468 21.39 10.55 16.92
C PRO A 468 21.34 10.88 18.42
N GLU A 469 20.37 11.70 18.81
CA GLU A 469 20.01 11.84 20.22
C GLU A 469 19.30 10.57 20.69
N VAL A 470 19.79 9.93 21.74
CA VAL A 470 19.19 8.71 22.29
C VAL A 470 18.81 8.88 23.75
N GLN A 471 17.62 8.41 24.11
CA GLN A 471 17.15 8.35 25.48
C GLN A 471 16.51 7.00 25.76
N SER A 472 17.09 6.26 26.70
CA SER A 472 16.49 5.08 27.31
C SER A 472 16.44 5.28 28.83
N PRO A 473 15.29 5.11 29.50
CA PRO A 473 15.32 4.85 30.93
C PRO A 473 15.94 3.46 31.06
N ARG A 474 17.17 3.36 31.58
CA ARG A 474 17.82 2.08 31.89
C ARG A 474 16.95 1.25 32.84
N SER A 475 15.96 0.53 32.34
CA SER A 475 15.33 -0.60 33.00
C SER A 475 15.74 -1.83 32.21
N GLY A 476 16.72 -2.56 32.75
CA GLY A 476 16.99 -3.92 32.31
C GLY A 476 15.66 -4.69 32.30
N GLY A 477 15.36 -5.29 31.16
CA GLY A 477 14.13 -6.01 30.92
C GLY A 477 14.26 -6.88 29.67
N PRO A 478 13.40 -7.90 29.55
CA PRO A 478 13.54 -9.00 28.60
C PRO A 478 13.53 -8.53 27.15
N PHE A 479 14.22 -9.26 26.28
CA PHE A 479 14.27 -8.97 24.86
C PHE A 479 12.97 -9.39 24.16
N ARG A 480 12.38 -8.53 23.33
CA ARG A 480 11.16 -8.84 22.55
C ARG A 480 11.36 -8.51 21.08
N SER A 481 11.80 -9.48 20.29
CA SER A 481 11.78 -9.34 18.82
C SER A 481 10.33 -9.49 18.34
N GLY A 482 9.91 -8.59 17.45
CA GLY A 482 8.50 -8.44 17.05
C GLY A 482 7.81 -9.77 16.73
N ASN A 483 6.64 -9.99 17.35
CA ASN A 483 5.68 -11.08 17.12
C ASN A 483 6.18 -12.54 17.11
N THR A 484 7.45 -12.81 17.44
CA THR A 484 7.95 -14.20 17.35
C THR A 484 8.94 -14.62 18.42
N VAL A 485 9.53 -13.72 19.22
CA VAL A 485 10.36 -14.17 20.36
C VAL A 485 10.18 -13.25 21.57
N SER A 486 9.63 -13.83 22.65
CA SER A 486 9.73 -13.30 24.01
C SER A 486 10.90 -14.02 24.65
N ILE A 487 11.90 -13.28 25.09
CA ILE A 487 13.12 -13.83 25.67
C ILE A 487 13.27 -13.28 27.09
N GLU A 488 13.24 -14.14 28.10
CA GLU A 488 13.24 -13.71 29.51
C GLU A 488 14.62 -13.16 29.97
N ASP A 489 14.63 -12.26 30.96
CA ASP A 489 15.87 -11.65 31.53
C ASP A 489 16.90 -12.67 32.01
N ASN A 490 16.42 -13.87 32.38
CA ASN A 490 17.24 -14.95 32.91
C ASN A 490 17.99 -15.72 31.80
N GLU A 491 17.63 -15.49 30.54
CA GLU A 491 18.11 -16.25 29.39
C GLU A 491 19.31 -15.61 28.72
N PHE A 492 19.74 -14.40 29.10
CA PHE A 492 20.86 -13.70 28.45
C PHE A 492 21.90 -13.21 29.46
N ARG A 493 23.16 -13.19 29.05
CA ARG A 493 24.25 -12.53 29.79
C ARG A 493 24.91 -11.48 28.90
N VAL A 494 25.37 -10.39 29.53
CA VAL A 494 26.24 -9.41 28.86
C VAL A 494 27.64 -9.99 28.79
N ASP A 495 28.22 -10.05 27.60
CA ASP A 495 29.56 -10.62 27.39
C ASP A 495 30.51 -9.74 26.56
N GLY A 496 30.03 -8.56 26.16
CA GLY A 496 30.83 -7.54 25.48
C GLY A 496 30.16 -6.17 25.54
N GLY A 497 30.94 -5.13 25.24
CA GLY A 497 30.44 -3.76 25.17
C GLY A 497 31.52 -2.79 24.68
N GLY A 498 31.08 -1.63 24.20
CA GLY A 498 31.96 -0.61 23.65
C GLY A 498 31.27 0.72 23.43
N VAL A 499 32.01 1.63 22.79
CA VAL A 499 31.51 2.92 22.34
C VAL A 499 31.67 3.01 20.82
N LEU A 500 30.78 3.75 20.16
CA LEU A 500 30.79 3.93 18.71
C LEU A 500 30.62 5.41 18.36
N GLY A 501 31.57 5.95 17.61
CA GLY A 501 31.57 7.32 17.09
C GLY A 501 30.90 7.46 15.72
N SER A 502 30.84 8.71 15.23
CA SER A 502 30.59 8.97 13.81
C SER A 502 31.73 8.40 12.97
N ASP A 503 31.43 7.84 11.80
CA ASP A 503 32.39 7.18 10.87
C ASP A 503 32.88 5.78 11.28
N GLU A 504 32.53 5.30 12.47
CA GLU A 504 32.78 3.92 12.87
C GLU A 504 31.60 3.01 12.48
N CYS A 505 31.90 1.73 12.28
CA CYS A 505 30.91 0.71 11.95
C CYS A 505 30.83 -0.32 13.06
N LEU A 506 29.61 -0.65 13.45
CA LEU A 506 29.34 -1.89 14.17
C LEU A 506 29.42 -3.06 13.19
N SER A 507 30.40 -3.95 13.39
CA SER A 507 30.71 -5.04 12.46
C SER A 507 30.27 -6.40 13.02
N VAL A 508 30.39 -7.45 12.20
CA VAL A 508 30.21 -8.84 12.65
C VAL A 508 31.31 -9.25 13.66
N ASP A 509 32.51 -8.66 13.61
CA ASP A 509 33.59 -8.94 14.56
C ASP A 509 33.24 -8.54 16.00
N ASP A 510 32.36 -7.55 16.18
CA ASP A 510 31.85 -7.18 17.50
C ASP A 510 31.02 -8.32 18.16
N PHE A 511 30.69 -9.35 17.39
CA PHE A 511 30.05 -10.58 17.83
C PHE A 511 31.02 -11.76 18.00
N VAL A 512 32.35 -11.54 17.95
CA VAL A 512 33.35 -12.62 18.12
C VAL A 512 33.77 -12.75 19.60
N PRO A 513 33.82 -13.97 20.18
CA PRO A 513 33.44 -15.25 19.56
C PRO A 513 31.92 -15.34 19.38
N THR A 514 31.47 -15.84 18.23
CA THR A 514 30.05 -16.16 18.01
C THR A 514 29.67 -17.31 18.93
N VAL A 515 28.59 -17.14 19.69
CA VAL A 515 28.04 -18.20 20.54
C VAL A 515 26.78 -18.73 19.86
N ASP A 516 26.52 -20.04 19.96
CA ASP A 516 25.29 -20.65 19.44
C ASP A 516 24.05 -20.00 20.09
N GLY A 517 23.19 -19.37 19.29
CA GLY A 517 22.00 -18.63 19.76
C GLY A 517 21.84 -17.26 19.07
N ASP A 518 20.81 -16.50 19.49
CA ASP A 518 20.54 -15.15 18.97
C ASP A 518 21.66 -14.17 19.39
N ASN A 519 22.59 -13.92 18.48
CA ASN A 519 23.66 -12.95 18.67
C ASN A 519 23.11 -11.54 18.44
N THR A 520 22.86 -10.82 19.53
CA THR A 520 22.28 -9.48 19.48
C THR A 520 23.13 -8.44 20.20
N LEU A 521 23.19 -7.25 19.63
CA LEU A 521 23.77 -6.07 20.22
C LEU A 521 22.71 -4.96 20.33
N ALA A 522 22.75 -4.21 21.42
CA ALA A 522 21.88 -3.05 21.60
C ALA A 522 22.69 -1.79 21.92
N ILE A 523 22.28 -0.68 21.33
CA ILE A 523 22.69 0.66 21.75
C ILE A 523 21.90 1.01 23.00
N THR A 524 22.58 1.39 24.07
CA THR A 524 21.98 1.57 25.41
C THR A 524 21.93 3.03 25.86
N GLY A 525 22.73 3.90 25.26
CA GLY A 525 22.78 5.32 25.60
C GLY A 525 23.95 6.05 24.93
N THR A 526 24.34 7.18 25.51
CA THR A 526 25.52 7.95 25.09
C THR A 526 26.47 8.18 26.25
N SER A 527 27.77 8.19 25.93
CA SER A 527 28.86 8.53 26.84
C SER A 527 29.89 9.35 26.09
N GLU A 528 30.23 10.53 26.62
CA GLU A 528 31.19 11.47 26.01
C GLU A 528 30.89 11.83 24.54
N GLY A 529 29.62 11.79 24.13
CA GLY A 529 29.19 12.07 22.75
C GLY A 529 29.30 10.88 21.80
N GLN A 530 29.71 9.70 22.28
CA GLN A 530 29.70 8.43 21.56
C GLN A 530 28.53 7.56 22.03
N LEU A 531 28.11 6.61 21.19
CA LEU A 531 27.02 5.68 21.51
C LEU A 531 27.57 4.47 22.30
N GLU A 532 26.99 4.20 23.47
CA GLU A 532 27.32 3.00 24.24
C GLU A 532 26.55 1.79 23.71
N TRP A 533 27.23 0.67 23.47
CA TRP A 533 26.60 -0.59 23.10
C TRP A 533 26.96 -1.72 24.05
N LEU A 534 26.02 -2.66 24.21
CA LEU A 534 26.21 -3.93 24.91
C LEU A 534 25.84 -5.08 24.00
N ARG A 535 26.64 -6.14 24.07
CA ARG A 535 26.34 -7.43 23.43
C ARG A 535 25.68 -8.36 24.43
N PHE A 536 24.61 -9.01 23.97
CA PHE A 536 23.83 -9.97 24.73
C PHE A 536 23.94 -11.34 24.06
N VAL A 537 24.18 -12.37 24.86
CA VAL A 537 24.27 -13.76 24.41
C VAL A 537 23.38 -14.64 25.26
N ALA A 538 22.66 -15.55 24.60
CA ALA A 538 21.80 -16.53 25.24
C ALA A 538 22.61 -17.44 26.18
N GLN A 539 22.04 -17.78 27.34
CA GLN A 539 22.64 -18.64 28.37
C GLN A 539 22.44 -20.12 28.09
#